data_AF-D5DKQ2-F1
#
_entry.id   AF-D5DKQ2-F1
#
_cell.length_a   1.000
_cell.length_b   1.000
_cell.length_c   1.000
_cell.angle_alpha   90.00
_cell.angle_beta   90.00
_cell.angle_gamma   90.00
#
_symmetry.space_group_name_H-M   'P 1'
#
loop_
_entity.id
_entity.type
_entity.pdbx_description
1 polymer ?
#
loop_
_entity_poly.entity_id
_entity_poly.type
_entity_poly.pdbx_seq_one_letter_code
_entity_poly.pdbx_strand_id
1 'polypeptide(L)' 'MAKKDILLAIEKKREELIRIVRVSGLNSPPAIKHSQELDHLLNVYNEFPAQTTETTSS' A
#
# COMPACT_ATOMS: atom_id res chain seq x y z
N MET A 1 8.72 11.26 5.51
CA MET A 1 7.35 11.49 5.01
C MET A 1 6.42 11.62 6.20
N ALA A 2 5.37 12.44 6.13
CA ALA A 2 4.32 12.39 7.14
C ALA A 2 3.47 11.13 6.91
N LYS A 3 2.94 10.54 7.99
CA LYS A 3 2.01 9.39 7.92
C LYS A 3 0.83 9.64 6.96
N LYS A 4 0.38 10.91 6.87
CA LYS A 4 -0.67 11.37 5.95
C LYS A 4 -0.25 11.28 4.48
N ASP A 5 1.01 11.57 4.16
CA ASP A 5 1.50 11.51 2.78
C ASP A 5 1.51 10.07 2.26
N ILE A 6 1.85 9.12 3.13
CA ILE A 6 1.85 7.70 2.80
C ILE A 6 0.42 7.19 2.60
N LEU A 7 -0.53 7.62 3.43
CA LEU A 7 -1.95 7.31 3.22
C LEU A 7 -2.47 7.82 1.87
N LEU A 8 -2.10 9.05 1.50
CA LEU A 8 -2.47 9.61 0.19
C LEU A 8 -1.84 8.81 -0.96
N ALA A 9 -0.58 8.37 -0.79
CA ALA A 9 0.10 7.54 -1.78
C ALA A 9 -0.56 6.16 -1.92
N ILE A 10 -0.96 5.53 -0.81
CA ILE A 10 -1.70 4.25 -0.79
C ILE A 10 -3.01 4.37 -1.57
N GLU A 11 -3.81 5.41 -1.29
CA GLU A 11 -5.11 5.58 -1.94
C GLU A 11 -4.95 5.80 -3.45
N LYS A 12 -4.02 6.69 -3.84
CA LYS A 12 -3.72 6.91 -5.26
C LYS A 12 -3.26 5.62 -5.95
N LYS A 13 -2.39 4.84 -5.32
CA LYS A 13 -1.87 3.59 -5.89
C LYS A 13 -2.96 2.51 -5.97
N ARG A 14 -3.88 2.45 -5.01
CA ARG A 14 -5.05 1.58 -5.03
C ARG A 14 -5.94 1.88 -6.24
N GLU A 15 -6.24 3.15 -6.50
CA GLU A 15 -7.01 3.53 -7.69
C GLU A 15 -6.30 3.17 -9.00
N GLU A 16 -4.98 3.40 -9.08
CA GLU A 16 -4.16 3.00 -10.23
C GLU A 16 -4.24 1.49 -10.48
N LEU A 17 -4.11 0.69 -9.42
CA LEU A 17 -4.22 -0.76 -9.51
C LEU A 17 -5.60 -1.19 -10.02
N ILE A 18 -6.69 -0.60 -9.49
CA ILE A 18 -8.05 -0.90 -9.95
C ILE A 18 -8.21 -0.60 -11.44
N ARG A 19 -7.70 0.55 -11.91
CA ARG A 19 -7.74 0.93 -13.33
C ARG A 19 -6.98 -0.07 -14.20
N ILE A 20 -5.78 -0.47 -13.78
CA ILE A 20 -4.95 -1.40 -14.54
C ILE A 20 -5.54 -2.81 -14.55
N VAL A 21 -6.07 -3.28 -13.43
CA VAL A 21 -6.76 -4.58 -13.37
C VAL A 21 -7.97 -4.61 -14.30
N ARG A 22 -8.71 -3.50 -14.41
CA ARG A 22 -9.83 -3.38 -15.34
C ARG A 22 -9.41 -3.45 -16.82
N VAL A 23 -8.24 -2.92 -17.16
CA VAL A 23 -7.76 -2.87 -18.55
C VAL A 23 -7.00 -4.14 -18.94
N SER A 24 -6.11 -4.61 -18.08
CA SER A 24 -5.13 -5.64 -18.38
C SER A 24 -5.44 -6.99 -17.72
N GLY A 25 -6.37 -7.02 -16.76
CA GLY A 25 -6.64 -8.18 -15.92
C GLY A 25 -5.69 -8.30 -14.73
N LEU A 26 -6.14 -9.01 -13.69
CA LEU A 26 -5.45 -9.11 -12.39
C LEU A 26 -4.07 -9.77 -12.47
N ASN A 27 -3.93 -10.77 -13.33
CA ASN A 27 -2.69 -11.54 -13.47
C ASN A 27 -1.71 -10.93 -14.49
N SER A 28 -2.04 -9.76 -15.03
CA SER A 28 -1.15 -9.10 -15.98
C SER A 28 0.11 -8.59 -15.28
N PRO A 29 1.28 -8.61 -15.95
CA PRO A 29 2.50 -8.01 -15.42
C PRO A 29 2.33 -6.59 -14.85
N PRO A 30 1.58 -5.67 -15.48
CA PRO A 30 1.34 -4.35 -14.90
C PRO A 30 0.48 -4.41 -13.64
N ALA A 31 -0.57 -5.24 -13.57
CA ALA A 31 -1.38 -5.36 -12.35
C ALA A 31 -0.57 -5.92 -11.17
N ILE A 32 0.27 -6.93 -11.43
CA ILE A 32 1.15 -7.52 -10.42
C ILE A 32 2.14 -6.47 -9.90
N LYS A 33 2.77 -5.70 -10.81
CA LYS A 33 3.69 -4.63 -10.42
C LYS A 33 3.01 -3.58 -9.54
N HIS A 34 1.82 -3.11 -9.94
CA HIS A 34 1.08 -2.14 -9.14
C HIS A 34 0.62 -2.69 -7.79
N SER A 35 0.34 -3.99 -7.70
CA SER A 35 0.04 -4.67 -6.44
C SER A 35 1.27 -4.72 -5.51
N GLN A 36 2.46 -4.98 -6.04
CA GLN A 36 3.70 -4.98 -5.28
C GLN A 36 4.07 -3.58 -4.77
N GLU A 37 3.87 -2.56 -5.60
CA GLU A 37 4.07 -1.16 -5.20
C GLU A 37 3.08 -0.73 -4.11
N LEU A 38 1.82 -1.15 -4.20
CA LEU A 38 0.82 -0.90 -3.17
C LEU A 38 1.19 -1.60 -1.85
N ASP A 39 1.62 -2.86 -1.92
CA ASP A 39 2.07 -3.63 -0.75
C ASP A 39 3.26 -2.95 -0.06
N HIS A 40 4.24 -2.48 -0.83
CA HIS A 40 5.36 -1.72 -0.27
C HIS A 40 4.90 -0.46 0.47
N LEU A 41 3.95 0.30 -0.08
CA LEU A 41 3.41 1.49 0.58
C LEU A 41 2.66 1.14 1.88
N LEU A 42 1.94 0.03 1.90
CA LEU A 42 1.27 -0.49 3.10
C LEU A 42 2.28 -0.92 4.17
N ASN A 43 3.35 -1.60 3.77
CA ASN A 43 4.42 -2.00 4.68
C ASN A 43 5.11 -0.78 5.28
N VAL A 44 5.46 0.22 4.45
CA VAL A 44 6.00 1.49 4.94
C VAL A 44 5.03 2.14 5.93
N TYR A 45 3.73 2.19 5.63
CA TYR A 45 2.74 2.74 6.57
C TYR A 45 2.64 1.96 7.89
N ASN A 46 2.78 0.64 7.85
CA ASN A 46 2.73 -0.23 9.03
C ASN A 46 4.02 -0.11 9.87
N GLU A 47 5.16 0.12 9.22
CA GLU A 47 6.45 0.37 9.88
C GLU A 47 6.55 1.78 10.46
N PHE A 48 5.65 2.70 10.09
CA PHE A 48 5.58 4.00 10.75
C PHE A 48 5.27 3.78 12.23
N PRO A 49 6.18 4.17 13.15
CA PRO A 49 6.00 3.89 14.56
C PRO A 49 4.68 4.50 15.00
N ALA A 50 3.73 3.63 15.35
CA ALA A 50 2.53 4.04 16.04
C ALA A 50 3.01 4.64 17.37
N GLN A 51 3.04 5.97 17.45
CA GLN A 51 3.17 6.61 18.74
C GLN A 51 1.93 6.17 19.54
N THR A 52 2.17 5.45 20.65
CA THR A 52 1.26 4.76 21.59
C THR A 52 0.85 3.33 21.20
N THR A 53 0.98 2.27 22.02
CA THR A 53 1.41 2.03 23.43
C THR A 53 1.66 0.52 23.59
N GLU A 54 2.56 0.15 24.50
CA GLU A 54 2.96 -1.22 24.92
C GLU A 54 1.82 -2.25 25.06
N THR A 55 2.03 -3.51 24.63
CA THR A 55 1.93 -4.70 25.52
C THR A 55 2.49 -5.97 24.89
N THR A 56 3.40 -6.60 25.63
CA THR A 56 3.90 -7.98 25.60
C THR A 56 2.85 -9.05 25.24
N SER A 57 3.33 -10.17 24.65
CA SER A 57 2.84 -11.58 24.69
C SER A 57 2.59 -12.14 23.28
N SER A 58 3.13 -13.28 22.84
CA SER A 58 3.90 -14.38 23.47
C SER A 58 4.77 -15.07 22.41
#